data_AF-A0A2E7TSV9-F1
#
_entry.id   AF-A0A2E7TSV9-F1
#
_cell.length_a   1.000
_cell.length_b   1.000
_cell.length_c   1.000
_cell.angle_alpha   90.00
_cell.angle_beta   90.00
_cell.angle_gamma   90.00
#
_symmetry.space_group_name_H-M   'P 1'
#
loop_
_entity.id
_entity.type
_entity.pdbx_description
1 polymer ?
#
loop_
_entity_poly.entity_id
_entity_poly.type
_entity_poly.pdbx_seq_one_letter_code
_entity_poly.pdbx_strand_id
1 'polypeptide(L)' 'MRFNEWYNTCDQIVSRKLGVGVEDLPDAAWRDYYEDGLTPHEAIECAKEDAWDDYLVPGIL' A
#
# COMPACT_ATOMS: atom_id res chain seq x y z
N MET A 1 -6.44 4.80 -14.91
CA MET A 1 -5.08 4.29 -14.64
C MET A 1 -5.13 2.78 -14.74
N ARG A 2 -4.15 2.11 -15.36
CA ARG A 2 -4.10 0.64 -15.34
C ARG A 2 -3.59 0.14 -13.97
N PHE A 3 -3.89 -1.11 -13.61
CA PHE A 3 -3.44 -1.70 -12.35
C PHE A 3 -1.95 -1.48 -12.08
N ASN A 4 -1.08 -1.77 -13.05
CA ASN A 4 0.38 -1.61 -12.86
C ASN A 4 0.80 -0.16 -12.57
N GLU A 5 0.16 0.83 -13.20
CA GLU A 5 0.46 2.24 -12.96
C GLU A 5 -0.02 2.69 -11.57
N TRP A 6 -1.18 2.17 -11.16
CA TRP A 6 -1.76 2.39 -9.84
C TRP A 6 -0.92 1.75 -8.74
N TYR A 7 -0.52 0.49 -8.93
CA TYR A 7 0.31 -0.26 -8.00
C TYR A 7 1.70 0.37 -7.84
N ASN A 8 2.31 0.80 -8.96
CA ASN A 8 3.56 1.56 -8.91
C ASN A 8 3.41 2.92 -8.20
N THR A 9 2.20 3.50 -8.17
CA THR A 9 1.94 4.71 -7.39
C THR A 9 1.88 4.39 -5.89
N CYS A 10 1.27 3.26 -5.50
CA CYS A 10 1.32 2.77 -4.13
C CYS A 10 2.76 2.55 -3.67
N ASP A 11 3.55 1.83 -4.48
CA ASP A 11 4.97 1.58 -4.23
C ASP A 11 5.77 2.87 -3.99
N GLN A 12 5.57 3.89 -4.82
CA GLN A 12 6.25 5.18 -4.65
C GLN A 12 5.86 5.92 -3.37
N ILE A 13 4.60 5.84 -2.93
CA ILE A 13 4.16 6.48 -1.69
C ILE A 13 4.83 5.80 -0.50
N VAL A 14 4.81 4.46 -0.46
CA VAL A 14 5.42 3.66 0.59
C VAL A 14 6.94 3.87 0.61
N SER A 15 7.59 3.75 -0.54
CA SER A 15 9.04 3.98 -0.70
C SER A 15 9.49 5.35 -0.20
N ARG A 16 8.71 6.40 -0.44
CA ARG A 16 9.05 7.76 0.03
C ARG A 16 8.88 7.94 1.53
N LYS A 17 7.93 7.22 2.15
CA LYS A 17 7.64 7.34 3.59
C LYS A 17 8.50 6.41 4.45
N LEU A 18 8.77 5.20 3.96
CA LEU A 18 9.44 4.14 4.73
C LEU A 18 10.87 3.85 4.27
N GLY A 19 11.23 4.23 3.04
CA GLY A 19 12.51 3.84 2.43
C GLY A 19 12.54 2.40 1.90
N VAL A 20 11.41 1.70 1.91
CA VAL A 20 11.19 0.35 1.35
C VAL A 20 9.93 0.32 0.49
N GLY A 21 9.84 -0.60 -0.47
CA GLY A 21 8.71 -0.73 -1.38
C GLY A 21 7.55 -1.55 -0.81
N VAL A 22 6.44 -1.62 -1.56
CA VAL A 22 5.28 -2.47 -1.17
C VAL A 22 5.62 -3.95 -1.16
N GLU A 23 6.55 -4.37 -2.02
CA GLU A 23 7.04 -5.77 -2.11
C GLU A 23 7.96 -6.16 -0.94
N ASP A 24 8.44 -5.19 -0.16
CA ASP A 24 9.27 -5.44 1.02
C ASP A 24 8.41 -5.61 2.30
N LEU A 25 7.11 -5.39 2.20
CA LEU A 25 6.13 -5.52 3.27
C LEU A 25 5.28 -6.78 3.08
N PRO A 26 4.55 -7.25 4.11
CA PRO A 26 3.56 -8.31 3.94
C PRO A 26 2.59 -7.99 2.81
N ASP A 27 2.24 -9.01 2.03
CA ASP A 27 1.32 -8.85 0.91
C ASP A 27 -0.07 -8.39 1.39
N ALA A 28 -0.73 -7.56 0.59
CA ALA A 28 -2.05 -7.01 0.86
C ALA A 28 -2.99 -7.30 -0.34
N ALA A 29 -4.29 -7.07 -0.18
CA ALA A 29 -5.29 -7.38 -1.20
C ALA A 29 -5.31 -6.38 -2.38
N TRP A 30 -4.14 -6.07 -2.96
CA TRP A 30 -3.93 -4.99 -3.92
C TRP A 30 -4.85 -5.03 -5.14
N ARG A 31 -5.10 -6.23 -5.65
CA ARG A 31 -5.98 -6.40 -6.83
C ARG A 31 -7.41 -6.01 -6.50
N ASP A 32 -7.88 -6.42 -5.31
CA ASP A 32 -9.23 -6.15 -4.83
C ASP A 32 -9.38 -4.66 -4.52
N TYR A 33 -8.42 -4.05 -3.82
CA TYR A 33 -8.39 -2.60 -3.56
C TYR A 33 -8.50 -1.77 -4.85
N TYR A 34 -7.80 -2.17 -5.92
CA TYR A 34 -7.92 -1.52 -7.21
C TYR A 34 -9.28 -1.75 -7.89
N GLU A 35 -9.84 -2.96 -7.82
CA GLU A 35 -11.13 -3.29 -8.43
C GLU A 35 -12.31 -2.62 -7.70
N ASP A 36 -12.16 -2.39 -6.40
CA ASP A 36 -13.08 -1.60 -5.57
C ASP A 36 -12.95 -0.09 -5.83
N GLY A 37 -11.98 0.33 -6.64
CA GLY A 37 -11.82 1.72 -7.08
C GLY A 37 -11.13 2.62 -6.06
N LEU A 38 -10.42 2.05 -5.08
CA LEU A 38 -9.65 2.82 -4.11
C LEU A 38 -8.53 3.62 -4.79
N THR A 39 -8.28 4.81 -4.28
CA THR A 39 -7.06 5.56 -4.64
C THR A 39 -5.83 4.89 -4.04
N PRO A 40 -4.62 5.15 -4.57
CA PRO A 40 -3.39 4.62 -3.98
C PRO A 40 -3.20 4.95 -2.50
N HIS A 41 -3.69 6.11 -2.03
CA HIS A 41 -3.62 6.47 -0.62
C HIS A 41 -4.60 5.65 0.23
N GLU A 42 -5.85 5.51 -0.21
CA GLU A 42 -6.84 4.69 0.51
C GLU A 42 -6.40 3.23 0.60
N ALA A 43 -5.87 2.67 -0.48
CA ALA A 43 -5.36 1.30 -0.48
C ALA A 43 -4.15 1.11 0.46
N ILE A 44 -3.31 2.13 0.65
CA ILE A 44 -2.22 2.08 1.62
C ILE A 44 -2.74 2.10 3.06
N GLU A 45 -3.78 2.89 3.35
CA GLU A 45 -4.42 2.85 4.68
C GLU A 45 -5.08 1.49 4.92
N CYS A 46 -5.77 0.92 3.94
CA CYS A 46 -6.30 -0.45 4.03
C CYS A 46 -5.18 -1.48 4.24
N ALA A 47 -4.10 -1.43 3.45
CA ALA A 47 -2.96 -2.33 3.63
C ALA A 47 -2.32 -2.17 5.03
N LYS A 48 -2.27 -0.94 5.56
CA LYS A 48 -1.77 -0.67 6.92
C LYS A 48 -2.60 -1.40 7.96
N GLU A 49 -3.92 -1.24 7.91
CA GLU A 49 -4.86 -1.84 8.87
C GLU A 49 -4.97 -3.37 8.70
N ASP A 50 -5.00 -3.86 7.46
CA ASP A 50 -5.30 -5.26 7.15
C ASP A 50 -4.05 -6.16 7.21
N ALA A 51 -2.87 -5.64 6.87
CA ALA A 51 -1.67 -6.46 6.63
C ALA A 51 -0.40 -6.00 7.35
N TRP A 52 -0.27 -4.71 7.71
CA TRP A 52 1.01 -4.15 8.17
C TRP A 52 1.04 -3.67 9.62
N ASP A 53 -0.11 -3.55 10.31
CA ASP A 53 -0.19 -2.98 11.68
C ASP A 53 0.76 -3.66 12.67
N ASP A 54 0.93 -4.98 12.57
CA ASP A 54 1.85 -5.77 13.41
C ASP A 54 3.34 -5.56 13.08
N TYR A 55 3.66 -4.98 11.92
CA TYR A 55 5.02 -4.85 11.39
C TYR A 55 5.55 -3.40 11.42
N LEU A 56 4.65 -2.43 11.49
CA LEU A 56 4.98 -1.00 11.50
C LEU A 56 4.94 -0.44 12.93
N VAL A 57 5.79 0.55 13.21
CA VAL A 57 5.72 1.26 14.49
C VAL A 57 4.47 2.17 14.47
N PRO A 58 3.69 2.25 15.57
CA PRO A 58 2.51 3.11 15.61
C PRO A 58 2.81 4.56 15.20
N GLY A 59 1.99 5.11 14.31
CA GLY A 59 2.14 6.48 13.78
C GLY A 59 3.05 6.62 12.56
N ILE A 60 3.55 5.50 12.02
CA ILE A 60 4.19 5.44 10.71
C ILE A 60 3.11 5.26 9.62
N LEU A 61 3.32 5.94 8.47
CA LEU A 61 2.43 6.05 7.31
C LEU A 61 1.15 6.88 7.51
#